data_AF-A0A1A9VZY5-F1
#
_entry.id   AF-A0A1A9VZY5-F1
#
_cell.length_a   1.000
_cell.length_b   1.000
_cell.length_c   1.000
_cell.angle_alpha   90.00
_cell.angle_beta   90.00
_cell.angle_gamma   90.00
#
_symmetry.space_group_name_H-M   'P 1'
#
loop_
_entity.id
_entity.type
_entity.pdbx_description
1 polymer ?
#
loop_
_entity_poly.entity_id
_entity_poly.type
_entity_poly.pdbx_seq_one_letter_code
_entity_poly.pdbx_strand_id
1 'polypeptide(L)'
;MHWLWFGFITVLCMSLKHVASLSLDPVASSELEQYIKKGDCVVSMRHIRPRRKLHISIEALFMIDFPTLKHKMSFFLDRKQQRVTLDISSSGEIDSVHFDIPHINETSTIRSLALHFHKSRISLLVDCKETSAHDVEMNFNQLYTQMDDPVVKLVGI
;
A
#
# COMPACT_ATOMS: atom_id res chain seq x y z
N MET A 1 35.63 -6.71 -34.24
CA MET A 1 34.18 -6.45 -34.39
C MET A 1 33.34 -6.76 -33.14
N HIS A 2 33.93 -6.85 -31.93
CA HIS A 2 33.19 -7.15 -30.68
C HIS A 2 32.83 -5.91 -29.83
N TRP A 3 33.49 -4.77 -30.03
CA TRP A 3 33.28 -3.56 -29.20
C TRP A 3 31.94 -2.85 -29.45
N LEU A 4 31.42 -2.90 -30.68
CA LEU A 4 30.14 -2.28 -31.04
C LEU A 4 28.95 -2.97 -30.35
N TRP A 5 29.04 -4.28 -30.12
CA TRP A 5 27.99 -5.06 -29.45
C TRP A 5 27.95 -4.77 -27.95
N PHE A 6 29.10 -4.59 -27.31
CA PHE A 6 29.16 -4.14 -25.91
C PHE A 6 28.57 -2.75 -25.72
N GLY A 7 28.81 -1.82 -26.65
CA GLY A 7 28.21 -0.48 -26.61
C GLY A 7 26.68 -0.50 -26.78
N PHE A 8 26.15 -1.36 -27.63
CA PHE A 8 24.71 -1.51 -27.80
C PHE A 8 24.04 -2.12 -26.55
N ILE A 9 24.66 -3.11 -25.91
CA ILE A 9 24.11 -3.74 -24.70
C ILE A 9 24.12 -2.76 -23.52
N THR A 10 25.16 -1.95 -23.35
CA THR A 10 25.21 -0.96 -22.26
C THR A 10 24.19 0.16 -22.42
N VAL A 11 23.95 0.63 -23.66
CA VAL A 11 22.90 1.63 -23.95
C VAL A 11 21.50 1.05 -23.75
N LEU A 12 21.26 -0.21 -24.15
CA LEU A 12 19.98 -0.89 -23.95
C LEU A 12 19.68 -1.16 -22.46
N CYS A 13 20.69 -1.47 -21.65
CA CYS A 13 20.52 -1.63 -20.20
C CYS A 13 20.27 -0.31 -19.45
N MET A 14 20.73 0.82 -19.99
CA MET A 14 20.49 2.15 -19.42
C MET A 14 19.07 2.66 -19.71
N SER A 15 18.47 2.31 -20.86
CA SER A 15 17.10 2.73 -21.21
C SER A 15 16.00 1.96 -20.47
N LEU A 16 16.30 0.78 -19.92
CA LEU A 16 15.34 -0.06 -19.18
C LEU A 16 15.06 0.41 -17.74
N LYS A 17 15.71 1.47 -17.25
CA LYS A 17 15.53 1.95 -15.86
C LYS A 17 14.50 3.06 -15.67
N HIS A 18 13.85 3.52 -16.74
CA HIS A 18 12.76 4.48 -16.61
C HIS A 18 11.46 3.73 -16.28
N VAL A 19 11.37 3.22 -15.05
CA VAL A 19 10.07 2.95 -14.43
C VAL A 19 9.36 4.29 -14.41
N ALA A 20 8.30 4.42 -15.21
CA ALA A 20 7.50 5.63 -15.27
C ALA A 20 6.90 5.87 -13.87
N SER A 21 7.57 6.70 -13.07
CA SER A 21 7.02 7.18 -11.81
C SER A 21 5.77 7.96 -12.18
N LEU A 22 4.61 7.51 -11.69
CA LEU A 22 3.39 8.25 -11.84
C LEU A 22 3.56 9.53 -11.01
N SER A 23 3.72 10.66 -11.69
CA SER A 23 3.84 11.96 -11.04
C SER A 23 2.53 12.25 -10.34
N LEU A 24 2.59 12.39 -9.02
CA LEU A 24 1.52 13.02 -8.25
C LEU A 24 1.47 14.50 -8.59
N ASP A 25 0.28 15.08 -8.55
CA ASP A 25 0.12 16.54 -8.62
C ASP A 25 0.80 17.18 -7.39
N PRO A 26 1.67 18.20 -7.55
CA PRO A 26 2.43 18.77 -6.44
C PRO A 26 1.55 19.36 -5.33
N VAL A 27 0.41 19.96 -5.69
CA VAL A 27 -0.52 20.57 -4.71
C VAL A 27 -1.19 19.44 -3.93
N ALA A 28 -1.78 18.47 -4.61
CA ALA A 28 -2.42 17.31 -3.99
C ALA A 28 -1.43 16.50 -3.11
N SER A 29 -0.17 16.38 -3.54
CA SER A 29 0.88 15.72 -2.75
C SER A 29 1.15 16.48 -1.46
N SER A 30 1.32 17.79 -1.52
CA SER A 30 1.58 18.61 -0.33
C SER A 30 0.42 18.58 0.68
N GLU A 31 -0.82 18.56 0.20
CA GLU A 31 -2.00 18.42 1.06
C GLU A 31 -2.03 17.05 1.73
N LEU A 32 -1.82 15.97 0.95
CA LEU A 32 -1.75 14.61 1.47
C LEU A 32 -0.68 14.48 2.57
N GLU A 33 0.51 15.03 2.33
CA GLU A 33 1.59 15.03 3.32
C GLU A 33 1.20 15.75 4.62
N GLN A 34 0.44 16.84 4.55
CA GLN A 34 -0.08 17.52 5.74
C GLN A 34 -1.08 16.66 6.53
N TYR A 35 -1.98 15.94 5.84
CA TYR A 35 -2.92 15.02 6.49
C TYR A 35 -2.21 13.83 7.14
N ILE A 36 -1.21 13.26 6.46
CA ILE A 36 -0.36 12.22 7.02
C ILE A 36 0.34 12.72 8.30
N LYS A 37 0.92 13.93 8.27
CA LYS A 37 1.57 14.57 9.44
C LYS A 37 0.61 14.90 10.59
N LYS A 38 -0.69 15.08 10.33
CA LYS A 38 -1.72 15.23 11.37
C LYS A 38 -2.17 13.88 11.96
N GLY A 39 -1.82 12.78 11.31
CA GLY A 39 -2.22 11.44 11.71
C GLY A 39 -3.69 11.15 11.44
N ASP A 40 -4.28 11.83 10.44
CA ASP A 40 -5.63 11.58 9.98
C ASP A 40 -5.61 11.44 8.46
N CYS A 41 -5.67 10.20 7.99
CA CYS A 41 -5.54 9.87 6.57
C CYS A 41 -6.47 8.71 6.22
N VAL A 42 -7.08 8.77 5.04
CA VAL A 42 -7.92 7.69 4.51
C VAL A 42 -7.35 7.21 3.19
N VAL A 43 -7.00 5.92 3.14
CA VAL A 43 -6.68 5.24 1.88
C VAL A 43 -7.91 4.47 1.44
N SER A 44 -8.49 4.84 0.30
CA SER A 44 -9.69 4.19 -0.22
C SER A 44 -9.47 3.57 -1.59
N MET A 45 -10.07 2.39 -1.78
CA MET A 45 -10.03 1.61 -3.00
C MET A 45 -11.46 1.30 -3.41
N ARG A 46 -11.73 1.37 -4.71
CA ARG A 46 -13.08 1.16 -5.25
C ARG A 46 -13.06 0.06 -6.30
N HIS A 47 -14.18 -0.64 -6.40
CA HIS A 47 -14.43 -1.66 -7.42
C HIS A 47 -13.37 -2.77 -7.49
N ILE A 48 -13.03 -3.35 -6.33
CA ILE A 48 -12.11 -4.49 -6.25
C ILE A 48 -12.83 -5.74 -6.74
N ARG A 49 -12.52 -6.13 -7.98
CA ARG A 49 -13.08 -7.33 -8.62
C ARG A 49 -12.20 -8.56 -8.34
N PRO A 50 -12.77 -9.77 -8.27
CA PRO A 50 -11.98 -10.98 -8.12
C PRO A 50 -11.09 -11.25 -9.32
N ARG A 51 -9.86 -11.70 -9.08
CA ARG A 51 -8.91 -12.11 -10.12
C ARG A 51 -9.22 -13.53 -10.62
N ARG A 52 -10.18 -13.63 -11.56
CA ARG A 52 -10.69 -14.90 -12.11
C ARG A 52 -9.64 -15.87 -12.68
N LYS A 53 -8.48 -15.38 -13.13
CA LYS A 53 -7.46 -16.20 -13.82
C LYS A 53 -6.44 -16.85 -12.90
N LEU A 54 -6.34 -16.42 -11.65
CA LEU A 54 -5.16 -16.73 -10.82
C LEU A 54 -5.46 -17.71 -9.68
N HIS A 55 -6.73 -18.02 -9.36
CA HIS A 55 -7.10 -18.83 -8.19
C HIS A 55 -6.33 -18.43 -6.91
N ILE A 56 -5.97 -17.15 -6.79
CA ILE A 56 -5.27 -16.61 -5.63
C ILE A 56 -6.33 -16.22 -4.61
N SER A 57 -6.28 -16.82 -3.43
CA SER A 57 -7.18 -16.48 -2.32
C SER A 57 -6.75 -15.21 -1.56
N ILE A 58 -5.45 -14.88 -1.61
CA ILE A 58 -4.83 -13.74 -0.92
C ILE A 58 -4.28 -12.75 -1.94
N GLU A 59 -4.97 -11.62 -2.10
CA GLU A 59 -4.61 -10.58 -3.07
C GLU A 59 -3.86 -9.43 -2.37
N ALA A 60 -2.68 -9.05 -2.86
CA ALA A 60 -2.05 -7.80 -2.43
C ALA A 60 -2.86 -6.60 -2.95
N LEU A 61 -3.29 -5.73 -2.04
CA LEU A 61 -4.10 -4.55 -2.34
C LEU A 61 -3.20 -3.35 -2.69
N PHE A 62 -2.38 -2.95 -1.73
CA PHE A 62 -1.35 -1.92 -1.90
C PHE A 62 -0.30 -2.07 -0.80
N MET A 63 0.83 -1.42 -1.00
CA MET A 63 1.95 -1.42 -0.07
C MET A 63 2.46 0.01 0.08
N ILE A 64 2.91 0.34 1.29
CA ILE A 64 3.58 1.60 1.59
C ILE A 64 4.98 1.23 2.07
N ASP A 65 5.98 1.60 1.30
CA ASP A 65 7.38 1.42 1.67
C ASP A 65 7.89 2.70 2.35
N PHE A 66 8.65 2.55 3.44
CA PHE A 66 9.37 3.62 4.14
C PHE A 66 10.87 3.35 3.99
N PRO A 67 11.49 3.77 2.86
CA PRO A 67 12.77 3.21 2.43
C PRO A 67 13.94 3.53 3.37
N THR A 68 13.96 4.74 3.93
CA THR A 68 14.99 5.21 4.86
C THR A 68 15.01 4.40 6.15
N LEU A 69 13.83 3.97 6.62
CA LEU A 69 13.67 3.17 7.83
C LEU A 69 13.68 1.65 7.58
N LYS A 70 13.69 1.23 6.31
CA LYS A 70 13.46 -0.17 5.90
C LYS A 70 12.17 -0.74 6.50
N HIS A 71 11.18 0.12 6.73
CA HIS A 71 9.86 -0.28 7.20
C HIS A 71 8.91 -0.42 6.03
N LYS A 72 7.85 -1.20 6.25
CA LYS A 72 6.88 -1.49 5.20
C LYS A 72 5.52 -1.81 5.79
N MET A 73 4.48 -1.25 5.18
CA MET A 73 3.10 -1.65 5.42
C MET A 73 2.57 -2.37 4.19
N SER A 74 2.08 -3.59 4.34
CA SER A 74 1.51 -4.38 3.24
C SER A 74 0.08 -4.77 3.56
N PHE A 75 -0.83 -4.49 2.63
CA PHE A 75 -2.25 -4.77 2.79
C PHE A 75 -2.68 -5.92 1.89
N PHE A 76 -3.28 -6.95 2.47
CA PHE A 76 -3.70 -8.15 1.76
C PHE A 76 -5.18 -8.40 1.97
N LEU A 77 -5.89 -8.79 0.92
CA LEU A 77 -7.28 -9.24 0.97
C LEU A 77 -7.30 -10.76 0.90
N ASP A 78 -7.70 -11.42 1.98
CA ASP A 78 -7.99 -12.85 2.01
C ASP A 78 -9.50 -13.08 1.90
N ARG A 79 -9.95 -13.51 0.72
CA ARG A 79 -11.37 -13.78 0.45
C ARG A 79 -11.86 -15.07 1.08
N LYS A 80 -10.95 -16.02 1.33
CA LYS A 80 -11.27 -17.33 1.90
C LYS A 80 -11.50 -17.19 3.41
N GLN A 81 -10.67 -16.39 4.06
CA GLN A 81 -10.78 -16.09 5.48
C GLN A 81 -11.60 -14.83 5.77
N GLN A 82 -12.17 -14.21 4.74
CA GLN A 82 -13.05 -13.03 4.86
C GLN A 82 -12.41 -11.88 5.64
N ARG A 83 -11.15 -11.55 5.34
CA ARG A 83 -10.41 -10.53 6.10
C ARG A 83 -9.46 -9.73 5.23
N VAL A 84 -9.12 -8.54 5.71
CA VAL A 84 -7.94 -7.80 5.27
C VAL A 84 -6.85 -7.91 6.34
N THR A 85 -5.63 -8.19 5.91
CA THR A 85 -4.46 -8.22 6.78
C THR A 85 -3.59 -7.00 6.49
N LEU A 86 -3.16 -6.32 7.55
CA LEU A 86 -2.11 -5.32 7.53
C LEU A 86 -0.87 -5.94 8.17
N ASP A 87 0.18 -6.13 7.38
CA ASP A 87 1.50 -6.49 7.88
C ASP A 87 2.36 -5.24 7.99
N ILE A 88 2.81 -4.93 9.20
CA ILE A 88 3.75 -3.84 9.51
C ILE A 88 5.11 -4.47 9.78
N SER A 89 6.03 -4.31 8.83
CA SER A 89 7.41 -4.73 9.02
C SER A 89 8.21 -3.58 9.61
N SER A 90 8.76 -3.80 10.81
CA SER A 90 9.64 -2.87 11.50
C SER A 90 10.88 -3.58 12.04
N SER A 91 12.06 -3.06 11.72
CA SER A 91 13.34 -3.54 12.28
C SER A 91 13.59 -5.05 12.14
N GLY A 92 13.00 -5.70 11.12
CA GLY A 92 13.11 -7.13 10.86
C GLY A 92 11.99 -7.99 11.46
N GLU A 93 11.14 -7.43 12.30
CA GLU A 93 9.93 -8.07 12.81
C GLU A 93 8.72 -7.70 11.96
N ILE A 94 7.69 -8.55 11.99
CA ILE A 94 6.42 -8.33 11.29
C ILE A 94 5.32 -8.42 12.34
N ASP A 95 4.60 -7.33 12.53
CA ASP A 95 3.34 -7.30 13.26
C ASP A 95 2.17 -7.39 12.28
N SER A 96 1.20 -8.25 12.57
CA SER A 96 0.09 -8.55 11.67
C SER A 96 -1.24 -8.25 12.34
N VAL A 97 -2.00 -7.34 11.72
CA VAL A 97 -3.33 -6.95 12.19
C VAL A 97 -4.37 -7.48 11.21
N HIS A 98 -5.44 -8.10 11.73
CA HIS A 98 -6.49 -8.72 10.93
C HIS A 98 -7.82 -7.99 11.11
N PHE A 99 -8.40 -7.55 10.01
CA PHE A 99 -9.67 -6.84 9.94
C PHE A 99 -10.71 -7.72 9.26
N ASP A 100 -11.77 -8.09 9.98
CA ASP A 100 -12.83 -8.92 9.41
C ASP A 100 -13.68 -8.14 8.38
N ILE A 101 -14.03 -8.84 7.30
CA ILE A 101 -14.90 -8.36 6.22
C ILE A 101 -16.05 -9.37 6.07
N PRO A 102 -17.20 -9.12 6.71
CA PRO A 102 -18.29 -10.05 6.64
C PRO A 102 -18.86 -10.14 5.21
N HIS A 103 -19.35 -11.32 4.84
CA HIS A 103 -20.13 -11.57 3.63
C HIS A 103 -19.38 -11.42 2.30
N ILE A 104 -18.06 -11.60 2.26
CA ILE A 104 -17.31 -11.74 1.01
C ILE A 104 -16.96 -13.19 0.70
N ASN A 105 -16.73 -13.48 -0.58
CA ASN A 105 -16.20 -14.75 -1.06
C ASN A 105 -15.27 -14.54 -2.27
N GLU A 106 -14.76 -15.64 -2.82
CA GLU A 106 -13.84 -15.68 -3.96
C GLU A 106 -14.37 -15.02 -5.23
N THR A 107 -15.69 -14.82 -5.36
CA THR A 107 -16.35 -14.22 -6.53
C THR A 107 -16.94 -12.84 -6.26
N SER A 108 -16.88 -12.37 -5.02
CA SER A 108 -17.52 -11.12 -4.60
C SER A 108 -16.78 -9.90 -5.13
N THR A 109 -17.51 -8.94 -5.69
CA THR A 109 -16.94 -7.61 -5.97
C THR A 109 -17.11 -6.73 -4.74
N ILE A 110 -16.02 -6.13 -4.26
CA ILE A 110 -16.07 -5.15 -3.16
C ILE A 110 -16.21 -3.77 -3.79
N ARG A 111 -17.31 -3.05 -3.48
CA ARG A 111 -17.59 -1.75 -4.12
C ARG A 111 -16.70 -0.66 -3.57
N SER A 112 -16.57 -0.59 -2.24
CA SER A 112 -15.67 0.33 -1.56
C SER A 112 -15.00 -0.36 -0.38
N LEU A 113 -13.69 -0.16 -0.28
CA LEU A 113 -12.86 -0.56 0.84
C LEU A 113 -12.04 0.65 1.24
N ALA A 114 -12.03 1.03 2.51
CA ALA A 114 -11.20 2.13 2.98
C ALA A 114 -10.54 1.79 4.31
N LEU A 115 -9.33 2.26 4.49
CA LEU A 115 -8.59 2.21 5.74
C LEU A 115 -8.46 3.64 6.24
N HIS A 116 -8.99 3.88 7.43
CA HIS A 116 -8.88 5.15 8.12
C HIS A 116 -7.80 5.04 9.18
N PHE A 117 -6.71 5.78 8.98
CA PHE A 117 -5.63 5.92 9.94
C PHE A 117 -5.93 7.16 10.79
N HIS A 118 -6.23 6.94 12.07
CA HIS A 118 -6.47 8.00 13.03
C HIS A 118 -5.58 7.80 14.26
N LYS A 119 -4.46 8.52 14.32
CA LYS A 119 -3.42 8.37 15.35
C LYS A 119 -2.95 6.91 15.43
N SER A 120 -3.04 6.28 16.60
CA SER A 120 -2.69 4.87 16.84
C SER A 120 -3.83 3.89 16.51
N ARG A 121 -4.94 4.34 15.92
CA ARG A 121 -6.08 3.49 15.58
C ARG A 121 -6.24 3.39 14.07
N ILE A 122 -6.45 2.18 13.58
CA ILE A 122 -6.77 1.92 12.18
C ILE A 122 -8.17 1.31 12.14
N SER A 123 -9.07 1.92 11.38
CA SER A 123 -10.42 1.41 11.12
C SER A 123 -10.53 0.91 9.68
N LEU A 124 -11.13 -0.28 9.49
CA LEU A 124 -11.55 -0.76 8.18
C LEU A 124 -12.99 -0.35 7.93
N LEU A 125 -13.24 0.23 6.76
CA LEU A 125 -14.56 0.57 6.27
C LEU A 125 -14.86 -0.22 4.98
N VAL A 126 -16.00 -0.89 4.96
CA VAL A 126 -16.52 -1.60 3.79
C VAL A 126 -17.84 -0.96 3.40
N ASP A 127 -17.98 -0.55 2.14
CA ASP A 127 -19.16 0.16 1.64
C ASP A 127 -19.54 1.37 2.54
N CYS A 128 -18.51 2.12 2.97
CA CYS A 128 -18.60 3.30 3.83
C CYS A 128 -19.13 3.05 5.26
N LYS A 129 -19.10 1.80 5.72
CA LYS A 129 -19.43 1.44 7.11
C LYS A 129 -18.19 0.87 7.79
N GLU A 130 -17.87 1.37 8.98
CA GLU A 130 -16.81 0.78 9.81
C GLU A 130 -17.20 -0.66 10.17
N THR A 131 -16.32 -1.60 9.84
CA THR A 131 -16.51 -3.03 10.12
C THR A 131 -15.68 -3.50 11.31
N SER A 132 -14.46 -2.97 11.43
CA SER A 132 -13.52 -3.32 12.49
C SER A 132 -12.51 -2.19 12.69
N ALA A 133 -11.93 -2.13 13.90
CA ALA A 133 -10.91 -1.17 14.22
C ALA A 133 -9.94 -1.76 15.24
N HIS A 134 -8.66 -1.47 15.06
CA HIS A 134 -7.59 -1.98 15.91
C HIS A 134 -6.65 -0.85 16.28
N ASP A 135 -6.20 -0.87 17.53
CA ASP A 135 -5.10 -0.05 17.98
C ASP A 135 -3.78 -0.71 17.56
N VAL A 136 -2.87 0.08 17.01
CA VAL A 136 -1.54 -0.34 16.54
C VAL A 136 -0.48 0.47 17.26
N GLU A 137 0.62 -0.18 17.62
CA GLU A 137 1.74 0.48 18.29
C GLU A 137 2.48 1.42 17.33
N MET A 138 2.77 0.95 16.12
CA MET A 138 3.37 1.74 15.05
C MET A 138 2.32 2.21 14.05
N ASN A 139 2.05 3.51 14.04
CA ASN A 139 1.09 4.10 13.11
C ASN A 139 1.74 4.78 11.90
N PHE A 140 0.92 5.04 10.88
CA PHE A 140 1.38 5.60 9.60
C PHE A 140 2.09 6.95 9.75
N ASN A 141 1.60 7.80 10.66
CA ASN A 141 2.19 9.11 10.93
C ASN A 141 3.60 9.00 11.51
N GLN A 142 3.80 8.13 12.50
CA GLN A 142 5.11 7.91 13.12
C GLN A 142 6.11 7.41 12.07
N LEU A 143 5.72 6.42 11.28
CA LEU A 143 6.56 5.89 10.20
C LEU A 143 6.92 6.96 9.17
N TYR A 144 5.98 7.82 8.82
CA TYR A 144 6.22 8.88 7.84
C TYR A 144 7.12 10.00 8.38
N THR A 145 6.88 10.46 9.61
CA THR A 145 7.62 11.58 10.22
C THR A 145 9.05 11.22 10.63
N GLN A 146 9.34 9.93 10.83
CA GLN A 146 10.68 9.43 11.14
C GLN A 146 11.59 9.31 9.91
N MET A 147 11.06 9.43 8.69
CA MET A 147 11.90 9.39 7.48
C MET A 147 12.70 10.68 7.30
N ASP A 148 13.94 10.54 6.86
CA ASP A 148 14.72 11.67 6.33
C ASP A 148 14.09 12.17 5.02
N ASP A 149 13.66 13.43 4.99
CA ASP A 149 12.98 14.10 3.87
C ASP A 149 11.78 13.32 3.29
N PRO A 150 10.67 13.24 4.06
CA PRO A 150 9.55 12.38 3.70
C PRO A 150 8.76 12.94 2.51
N VAL A 151 8.71 12.20 1.40
CA VAL A 151 7.96 12.57 0.19
C VAL A 151 7.08 11.41 -0.27
N VAL A 152 5.84 11.69 -0.67
CA VAL A 152 4.93 10.67 -1.21
C VAL A 152 5.20 10.47 -2.71
N LYS A 153 5.34 9.21 -3.13
CA LYS A 153 5.53 8.83 -4.54
C LYS A 153 4.65 7.63 -4.87
N LEU A 154 4.03 7.65 -6.05
CA LEU A 154 3.35 6.48 -6.60
C LEU A 154 4.32 5.66 -7.44
N VAL A 155 4.43 4.38 -7.11
CA VAL A 155 5.23 3.42 -7.86
C VAL A 155 4.27 2.40 -8.46
N GLY A 156 4.11 2.44 -9.79
CA GLY A 156 3.43 1.37 -10.51
C GLY A 156 4.35 0.17 -10.63
N ILE A 157 3.81 -1.02 -10.34
CA ILE A 157 4.47 -2.31 -10.56
C ILE A 157 3.95 -2.90 -11.87
#